data_AF-A0A7Y3L530-F1
#
_entry.id   AF-A0A7Y3L530-F1
#
_cell.length_a   1.000
_cell.length_b   1.000
_cell.length_c   1.000
_cell.angle_alpha   90.00
_cell.angle_beta   90.00
_cell.angle_gamma   90.00
#
_symmetry.space_group_name_H-M   'P 1'
#
loop_
_entity.id
_entity.type
_entity.pdbx_description
1 polymer ?
#
loop_
_entity_poly.entity_id
_entity_poly.type
_entity_poly.pdbx_seq_one_letter_code
_entity_poly.pdbx_strand_id
1 'polypeptide(L)'
;MARRLLIDTPSYLRGMESIAHAGDFLRLQDVYHSPGYQIYLGFFRLLIGRTDRTLVAVRLAAWLLGALCVAMVFRIGEKRFERGSGALAAVILTYSRPWRVYAGLIQYEVPLGFLLLLGVWLLVERPRPPRRWVWGAGFSAAAAAMIQLRMLPWSFLAAAVSRRARRATWAGLLAPSVLIVGGWSWYQSHRLGRTVVVADVLPGLFERGNNPNALGYAFPYRPVLEPSGLRFVAARPARFVWLVSQRFLYLWDIKRDIWSLEPSLSSGLASSSLVWTGLLFSSEASPSSCAWTFGRMRSRRPRRSTRLWPPASRAPCLSTEAPATSFRSCRSCRFSKPTRRFVSSGGCGLGCPL
;
A
#
# COMPACT_ATOMS: atom_id res chain seq x y z
N MET A 1 -20.68 29.01 4.36
CA MET A 1 -20.45 27.58 4.66
C MET A 1 -18.97 27.13 4.61
N ALA A 2 -18.03 27.94 4.08
CA ALA A 2 -16.63 27.50 3.84
C ALA A 2 -15.65 27.54 5.04
N ARG A 3 -16.04 28.07 6.22
CA ARG A 3 -15.11 28.33 7.34
C ARG A 3 -14.81 27.15 8.29
N ARG A 4 -15.51 26.01 8.22
CA ARG A 4 -15.45 24.96 9.26
C ARG A 4 -14.71 23.66 8.91
N LEU A 5 -13.96 23.62 7.80
CA LEU A 5 -13.30 22.39 7.30
C LEU A 5 -11.77 22.54 7.16
N LEU A 6 -11.12 23.19 8.13
CA LEU A 6 -9.73 23.62 8.04
C LEU A 6 -8.85 22.97 9.13
N ILE A 7 -8.76 21.64 9.16
CA ILE A 7 -7.71 21.00 9.95
C ILE A 7 -6.45 20.97 9.06
N ASP A 8 -5.45 21.75 9.46
CA ASP A 8 -4.14 21.93 8.80
C ASP A 8 -4.16 22.56 7.39
N THR A 9 -5.35 22.79 6.81
CA THR A 9 -5.50 23.42 5.49
C THR A 9 -4.72 24.73 5.32
N PRO A 10 -4.69 25.68 6.28
CA PRO A 10 -3.91 26.91 6.10
C PRO A 10 -2.42 26.64 5.81
N SER A 11 -1.85 25.60 6.43
CA SER A 11 -0.46 25.23 6.19
C SER A 11 -0.25 24.61 4.81
N TYR A 12 -1.15 23.70 4.40
CA TYR A 12 -1.12 23.13 3.06
C TYR A 12 -1.29 24.18 1.96
N LEU A 13 -2.16 25.18 2.17
CA LEU A 13 -2.36 26.28 1.24
C LEU A 13 -1.11 27.18 1.14
N ARG A 14 -0.42 27.46 2.25
CA ARG A 14 0.87 28.17 2.21
C ARG A 14 1.91 27.40 1.40
N GLY A 15 2.00 26.09 1.61
CA GLY A 15 2.86 25.20 0.82
C GLY A 15 2.56 25.27 -0.67
N MET A 16 1.28 25.12 -1.03
CA MET A 16 0.78 25.22 -2.39
C MET A 16 1.09 26.57 -3.05
N GLU A 17 0.79 27.70 -2.39
CA GLU A 17 1.08 29.02 -2.94
C GLU A 17 2.59 29.27 -3.03
N SER A 18 3.40 28.73 -2.10
CA SER A 18 4.87 28.83 -2.21
C SER A 18 5.42 28.14 -3.47
N ILE A 19 4.89 26.98 -3.84
CA ILE A 19 5.23 26.30 -5.10
C ILE A 19 4.77 27.14 -6.29
N ALA A 20 3.53 27.66 -6.24
CA ALA A 20 2.96 28.42 -7.33
C ALA A 20 3.73 29.72 -7.62
N HIS A 21 4.16 30.42 -6.57
CA HIS A 21 4.97 31.63 -6.70
C HIS A 21 6.41 31.36 -7.11
N ALA A 22 7.03 30.30 -6.60
CA ALA A 22 8.43 29.98 -6.91
C ALA A 22 8.60 29.25 -8.26
N GLY A 23 7.56 28.58 -8.75
CA GLY A 23 7.67 27.65 -9.88
C GLY A 23 8.53 26.42 -9.60
N ASP A 24 8.81 26.13 -8.31
CA ASP A 24 9.74 25.10 -7.88
C ASP A 24 9.12 24.22 -6.79
N PHE A 25 8.90 22.94 -7.11
CA PHE A 25 8.35 21.94 -6.20
C PHE A 25 9.28 21.59 -5.03
N LEU A 26 10.58 21.89 -5.16
CA LEU A 26 11.57 21.64 -4.11
C LEU A 26 11.65 22.78 -3.10
N ARG A 27 11.19 23.99 -3.43
CA ARG A 27 11.28 25.16 -2.54
C ARG A 27 10.03 25.38 -1.70
N LEU A 28 9.69 24.41 -0.86
CA LEU A 28 8.63 24.56 0.14
C LEU A 28 9.05 25.53 1.26
N GLN A 29 8.20 26.50 1.58
CA GLN A 29 8.38 27.36 2.76
C GLN A 29 7.99 26.64 4.05
N ASP A 30 6.94 25.81 3.98
CA ASP A 30 6.49 24.99 5.11
C ASP A 30 7.17 23.62 5.06
N VAL A 31 8.31 23.50 5.73
CA VAL A 31 8.98 22.20 5.99
C VAL A 31 8.46 21.51 7.25
N TYR A 32 7.47 22.11 7.92
CA TYR A 32 6.81 21.51 9.06
C TYR A 32 5.92 20.36 8.54
N HIS A 33 5.03 20.58 7.59
CA HIS A 33 4.27 19.45 7.04
C HIS A 33 5.09 18.61 6.06
N SER A 34 4.81 17.31 6.02
CA SER A 34 5.35 16.43 4.99
C SER A 34 5.08 17.02 3.59
N PRO A 35 6.06 16.99 2.67
CA PRO A 35 6.04 17.74 1.43
C PRO A 35 5.07 17.16 0.40
N GLY A 36 4.76 15.86 0.46
CA GLY A 36 4.04 15.16 -0.59
C GLY A 36 2.65 15.72 -0.84
N TYR A 37 1.92 16.11 0.22
CA TYR A 37 0.60 16.71 0.04
C TYR A 37 0.69 18.16 -0.45
N GLN A 38 1.70 18.92 -0.02
CA GLN A 38 1.93 20.28 -0.52
C GLN A 38 2.30 20.27 -2.01
N ILE A 39 3.16 19.33 -2.43
CA ILE A 39 3.53 19.09 -3.83
C ILE A 39 2.29 18.71 -4.66
N TYR A 40 1.45 17.82 -4.13
CA TYR A 40 0.18 17.44 -4.75
C TYR A 40 -0.72 18.66 -4.98
N LEU A 41 -0.93 19.51 -3.98
CA LEU A 41 -1.72 20.74 -4.14
C LEU A 41 -1.06 21.73 -5.10
N GLY A 42 0.25 21.94 -4.98
CA GLY A 42 1.04 22.82 -5.84
C GLY A 42 0.94 22.43 -7.31
N PHE A 43 0.91 21.14 -7.62
CA PHE A 43 0.72 20.63 -8.97
C PHE A 43 -0.63 21.06 -9.56
N PHE A 44 -1.74 20.86 -8.82
CA PHE A 44 -3.06 21.35 -9.27
C PHE A 44 -3.09 22.87 -9.40
N ARG A 45 -2.41 23.57 -8.49
CA ARG A 45 -2.37 25.03 -8.47
C ARG A 45 -1.64 25.62 -9.68
N LEU A 46 -0.55 24.99 -10.12
CA LEU A 46 0.17 25.36 -11.34
C LEU A 46 -0.64 25.03 -12.60
N LEU A 47 -1.35 23.91 -12.61
CA LEU A 47 -2.17 23.49 -13.75
C LEU A 47 -3.42 24.37 -13.95
N ILE A 48 -4.08 24.78 -12.86
CA ILE A 48 -5.38 25.46 -12.90
C ILE A 48 -5.25 26.99 -12.75
N GLY A 49 -4.19 27.48 -12.11
CA GLY A 49 -3.86 28.90 -11.97
C GLY A 49 -4.71 29.71 -10.97
N ARG A 50 -5.94 29.30 -10.64
CA ARG A 50 -6.78 29.98 -9.62
C ARG A 50 -6.99 29.10 -8.39
N THR A 51 -6.78 29.66 -7.19
CA THR A 51 -6.88 28.94 -5.91
C THR A 51 -8.25 28.29 -5.72
N ASP A 52 -9.36 29.02 -5.89
CA ASP A 52 -10.70 28.46 -5.67
C ASP A 52 -11.01 27.25 -6.57
N ARG A 53 -10.65 27.36 -7.86
CA ARG A 53 -10.81 26.26 -8.84
C ARG A 53 -9.90 25.08 -8.51
N THR A 54 -8.70 25.36 -8.01
CA THR A 54 -7.75 24.34 -7.53
C THR A 54 -8.35 23.52 -6.39
N LEU A 55 -8.96 24.19 -5.40
CA LEU A 55 -9.59 23.52 -4.26
C LEU A 55 -10.76 22.63 -4.67
N VAL A 56 -11.59 23.08 -5.62
CA VAL A 56 -12.67 22.27 -6.19
C VAL A 56 -12.10 21.05 -6.92
N ALA A 57 -11.09 21.24 -7.77
CA ALA A 57 -10.46 20.14 -8.51
C ALA A 57 -9.81 19.12 -7.57
N VAL A 58 -9.15 19.57 -6.51
CA VAL A 58 -8.55 18.69 -5.50
C VAL A 58 -9.61 17.87 -4.78
N ARG A 59 -10.77 18.46 -4.44
CA ARG A 59 -11.89 17.71 -3.84
C ARG A 59 -12.47 16.67 -4.79
N LEU A 60 -12.67 17.04 -6.06
CA LEU A 60 -13.13 16.10 -7.09
C LEU A 60 -12.13 14.95 -7.29
N ALA A 61 -10.83 15.27 -7.30
CA ALA A 61 -9.77 14.27 -7.34
C ALA A 61 -9.79 13.37 -6.09
N ALA A 62 -9.98 13.92 -4.90
CA ALA A 62 -10.11 13.14 -3.67
C ALA A 62 -11.34 12.21 -3.73
N TRP A 63 -12.47 12.67 -4.25
CA TRP A 63 -13.66 11.82 -4.46
C TRP A 63 -13.36 10.67 -5.41
N LEU A 64 -12.74 10.96 -6.55
CA LEU A 64 -12.36 9.94 -7.53
C LEU A 64 -11.38 8.92 -6.93
N LEU A 65 -10.34 9.37 -6.23
CA LEU A 65 -9.40 8.50 -5.53
C LEU A 65 -10.11 7.68 -4.44
N GLY A 66 -11.07 8.28 -3.75
CA GLY A 66 -11.97 7.62 -2.80
C GLY A 66 -12.72 6.43 -3.42
N ALA A 67 -13.34 6.66 -4.58
CA ALA A 67 -14.04 5.64 -5.36
C ALA A 67 -13.10 4.51 -5.81
N LEU A 68 -11.92 4.88 -6.31
CA LEU A 68 -10.90 3.93 -6.74
C LEU A 68 -10.44 3.07 -5.58
N CYS A 69 -10.29 3.62 -4.37
CA CYS A 69 -9.96 2.82 -3.18
C CYS A 69 -11.03 1.75 -2.89
N VAL A 70 -12.32 2.09 -2.99
CA VAL A 70 -13.42 1.13 -2.82
C VAL A 70 -13.32 -0.01 -3.84
N ALA A 71 -13.12 0.34 -5.13
CA ALA A 71 -12.94 -0.65 -6.19
C ALA A 71 -11.70 -1.54 -5.95
N MET A 72 -10.59 -0.97 -5.49
CA MET A 72 -9.36 -1.72 -5.21
C MET A 72 -9.53 -2.66 -4.02
N VAL A 73 -10.20 -2.23 -2.95
CA VAL A 73 -10.52 -3.08 -1.80
C VAL A 73 -11.39 -4.26 -2.23
N PHE A 74 -12.43 -4.01 -3.04
CA PHE A 74 -13.23 -5.09 -3.63
C PHE A 74 -12.37 -6.11 -4.38
N ARG A 75 -11.50 -5.63 -5.29
CA ARG A 75 -10.65 -6.48 -6.13
C ARG A 75 -9.62 -7.26 -5.32
N ILE A 76 -8.98 -6.63 -4.34
CA ILE A 76 -8.04 -7.30 -3.42
C ILE A 76 -8.76 -8.41 -2.65
N GLY A 77 -9.95 -8.13 -2.12
CA GLY A 77 -10.77 -9.09 -1.37
C GLY A 77 -11.22 -10.27 -2.22
N GLU A 78 -11.77 -10.00 -3.42
CA GLU A 78 -12.16 -11.02 -4.39
C GLU A 78 -10.98 -11.93 -4.77
N LYS A 79 -9.79 -11.34 -4.97
CA LYS A 79 -8.61 -12.07 -5.42
C LYS A 79 -7.99 -12.96 -4.35
N ARG A 80 -8.02 -12.52 -3.09
CA ARG A 80 -7.36 -13.21 -1.96
C ARG A 80 -8.29 -14.15 -1.20
N PHE A 81 -9.58 -13.88 -1.24
CA PHE A 81 -10.59 -14.63 -0.51
C PHE A 81 -11.68 -15.07 -1.50
N GLU A 82 -12.88 -14.52 -1.37
CA GLU A 82 -14.02 -14.76 -2.24
C GLU A 82 -14.70 -13.43 -2.58
N ARG A 83 -15.53 -13.44 -3.63
CA ARG A 83 -16.25 -12.25 -4.10
C ARG A 83 -17.12 -11.63 -2.99
N GLY A 84 -17.70 -12.45 -2.12
CA GLY A 84 -18.48 -12.01 -0.95
C GLY A 84 -17.64 -11.19 0.03
N SER A 85 -16.43 -11.65 0.38
CA SER A 85 -15.51 -10.90 1.26
C SER A 85 -15.07 -9.58 0.64
N GLY A 86 -14.81 -9.56 -0.67
CA GLY A 86 -14.50 -8.33 -1.40
C GLY A 86 -15.65 -7.32 -1.37
N ALA A 87 -16.88 -7.78 -1.63
CA ALA A 87 -18.08 -6.94 -1.57
C ALA A 87 -18.31 -6.38 -0.16
N LEU A 88 -18.21 -7.24 0.86
CA LEU A 88 -18.36 -6.82 2.26
C LEU A 88 -17.31 -5.76 2.65
N ALA A 89 -16.05 -5.96 2.29
CA ALA A 89 -14.98 -5.00 2.58
C ALA A 89 -15.22 -3.64 1.88
N ALA A 90 -15.66 -3.66 0.62
CA ALA A 90 -15.99 -2.45 -0.13
C ALA A 90 -17.20 -1.70 0.46
N VAL A 91 -18.23 -2.44 0.90
CA VAL A 91 -19.39 -1.86 1.61
C VAL A 91 -18.93 -1.23 2.92
N ILE A 92 -18.16 -1.95 3.74
CA ILE A 92 -17.61 -1.41 5.01
C ILE A 92 -16.85 -0.11 4.77
N LEU A 93 -15.97 -0.06 3.76
CA LEU A 93 -15.23 1.16 3.43
C LEU A 93 -16.15 2.29 2.93
N THR A 94 -17.13 1.98 2.08
CA THR A 94 -18.08 2.97 1.54
C THR A 94 -18.92 3.61 2.64
N TYR A 95 -19.37 2.83 3.62
CA TYR A 95 -20.19 3.33 4.74
C TYR A 95 -19.36 3.89 5.89
N SER A 96 -18.05 3.65 5.90
CA SER A 96 -17.11 4.21 6.89
C SER A 96 -17.25 5.72 6.96
N ARG A 97 -17.68 6.22 8.13
CA ARG A 97 -17.84 7.65 8.38
C ARG A 97 -16.51 8.41 8.21
N PRO A 98 -15.37 7.96 8.79
CA PRO A 98 -14.09 8.63 8.55
C PRO A 98 -13.76 8.77 7.07
N TRP A 99 -13.89 7.70 6.28
CA TRP A 99 -13.54 7.71 4.86
C TRP A 99 -14.36 8.73 4.07
N ARG A 100 -15.69 8.75 4.27
CA ARG A 100 -16.58 9.71 3.61
C ARG A 100 -16.27 11.15 3.99
N VAL A 101 -15.95 11.40 5.26
CA VAL A 101 -15.59 12.75 5.66
C VAL A 101 -14.27 13.17 5.02
N TYR A 102 -13.20 12.39 5.16
CA TYR A 102 -11.90 12.75 4.58
C TYR A 102 -11.95 12.88 3.04
N ALA A 103 -12.80 12.12 2.34
CA ALA A 103 -13.08 12.33 0.92
C ALA A 103 -13.65 13.72 0.62
N GLY A 104 -14.48 14.28 1.50
CA GLY A 104 -15.03 15.63 1.37
C GLY A 104 -14.07 16.76 1.77
N LEU A 105 -12.90 16.45 2.34
CA LEU A 105 -11.95 17.44 2.85
C LEU A 105 -10.74 17.62 1.94
N ILE A 106 -10.06 18.76 2.11
CA ILE A 106 -8.76 19.02 1.50
C ILE A 106 -7.70 18.57 2.51
N GLN A 107 -7.55 17.25 2.61
CA GLN A 107 -6.55 16.61 3.44
C GLN A 107 -5.89 15.43 2.75
N TYR A 108 -4.86 14.89 3.38
CA TYR A 108 -3.92 13.95 2.78
C TYR A 108 -4.33 12.48 2.93
N GLU A 109 -5.33 12.16 3.75
CA GLU A 109 -5.71 10.80 4.12
C GLU A 109 -6.17 9.97 2.91
N VAL A 110 -6.93 10.58 2.01
CA VAL A 110 -7.47 9.89 0.82
C VAL A 110 -6.39 9.61 -0.22
N PRO A 111 -5.57 10.58 -0.67
CA PRO A 111 -4.46 10.27 -1.57
C PRO A 111 -3.44 9.33 -0.91
N LEU A 112 -3.20 9.46 0.40
CA LEU A 112 -2.36 8.51 1.14
C LEU A 112 -2.94 7.09 1.11
N GLY A 113 -4.22 6.94 1.45
CA GLY A 113 -4.92 5.65 1.44
C GLY A 113 -4.91 5.00 0.05
N PHE A 114 -5.11 5.81 -1.00
CA PHE A 114 -5.00 5.37 -2.39
C PHE A 114 -3.60 4.84 -2.71
N LEU A 115 -2.54 5.58 -2.40
CA LEU A 115 -1.15 5.15 -2.67
C LEU A 115 -0.79 3.88 -1.90
N LEU A 116 -1.26 3.73 -0.65
CA LEU A 116 -1.06 2.51 0.12
C LEU A 116 -1.80 1.32 -0.52
N LEU A 117 -3.07 1.49 -0.87
CA LEU A 117 -3.85 0.45 -1.55
C LEU A 117 -3.27 0.10 -2.92
N LEU A 118 -2.78 1.08 -3.67
CA LEU A 118 -2.10 0.87 -4.96
C LEU A 118 -0.85 0.01 -4.81
N GLY A 119 -0.01 0.30 -3.82
CA GLY A 119 1.14 -0.53 -3.52
C GLY A 119 0.75 -1.97 -3.17
N VAL A 120 -0.28 -2.16 -2.33
CA VAL A 120 -0.78 -3.49 -1.96
C VAL A 120 -1.36 -4.22 -3.16
N TRP A 121 -2.21 -3.57 -3.96
CA TRP A 121 -2.84 -4.15 -5.14
C TRP A 121 -1.80 -4.63 -6.14
N LEU A 122 -0.77 -3.82 -6.44
CA LEU A 122 0.34 -4.21 -7.33
C LEU A 122 1.13 -5.43 -6.82
N LEU A 123 1.21 -5.64 -5.51
CA LEU A 123 1.90 -6.80 -4.94
C LEU A 123 1.00 -8.04 -4.82
N VAL A 124 -0.32 -7.84 -4.73
CA VAL A 124 -1.30 -8.91 -4.44
C VAL A 124 -1.95 -9.47 -5.70
N GLU A 125 -2.15 -8.66 -6.74
CA GLU A 125 -2.89 -9.04 -7.95
C GLU A 125 -2.35 -10.31 -8.63
N ARG A 126 -1.04 -10.56 -8.50
CA ARG A 126 -0.37 -11.73 -9.07
C ARG A 126 0.47 -12.45 -8.01
N PRO A 127 0.47 -13.80 -7.99
CA PRO A 127 1.33 -14.56 -7.09
C PRO A 127 2.84 -14.29 -7.26
N ARG A 128 3.23 -13.85 -8.46
CA ARG A 128 4.58 -13.42 -8.83
C ARG A 128 4.45 -12.11 -9.62
N PRO A 129 4.43 -10.95 -8.95
CA PRO A 129 4.30 -9.68 -9.64
C PRO A 129 5.51 -9.47 -10.56
N PRO A 130 5.31 -8.99 -11.81
CA PRO A 130 6.43 -8.67 -12.69
C PRO A 130 7.26 -7.54 -12.09
N ARG A 131 8.55 -7.45 -12.45
CA ARG A 131 9.50 -6.46 -11.89
C ARG A 131 8.91 -5.05 -11.89
N ARG A 132 8.33 -4.59 -13.01
CA ARG A 132 7.69 -3.27 -13.12
C ARG A 132 6.62 -2.98 -12.05
N TRP A 133 5.87 -4.00 -11.61
CA TRP A 133 4.83 -3.83 -10.58
C TRP A 133 5.44 -3.69 -9.19
N VAL A 134 6.55 -4.39 -8.92
CA VAL A 134 7.31 -4.22 -7.68
C VAL A 134 7.88 -2.80 -7.58
N TRP A 135 8.45 -2.30 -8.68
CA TRP A 135 8.92 -0.91 -8.75
C TRP A 135 7.77 0.07 -8.58
N GLY A 136 6.63 -0.16 -9.25
CA GLY A 136 5.43 0.66 -9.07
C GLY A 136 4.95 0.69 -7.61
N ALA A 137 4.98 -0.44 -6.91
CA ALA A 137 4.66 -0.51 -5.49
C ALA A 137 5.68 0.27 -4.63
N GLY A 138 6.98 0.19 -4.95
CA GLY A 138 8.03 0.98 -4.31
C GLY A 138 7.83 2.48 -4.51
N PHE A 139 7.54 2.94 -5.73
CA PHE A 139 7.20 4.34 -6.01
C PHE A 139 5.95 4.80 -5.26
N SER A 140 4.92 3.95 -5.21
CA SER A 140 3.70 4.22 -4.45
C SER A 140 3.99 4.39 -2.94
N ALA A 141 4.84 3.52 -2.39
CA ALA A 141 5.27 3.61 -1.00
C ALA A 141 6.15 4.84 -0.72
N ALA A 142 7.05 5.20 -1.64
CA ALA A 142 7.85 6.42 -1.54
C ALA A 142 6.97 7.68 -1.57
N ALA A 143 5.99 7.75 -2.47
CA ALA A 143 5.03 8.84 -2.52
C ALA A 143 4.17 8.91 -1.24
N ALA A 144 3.72 7.76 -0.72
CA ALA A 144 3.01 7.68 0.55
C ALA A 144 3.88 8.17 1.73
N ALA A 145 5.17 7.84 1.75
CA ALA A 145 6.12 8.33 2.75
C ALA A 145 6.39 9.84 2.64
N MET A 146 6.37 10.38 1.41
CA MET A 146 6.45 11.83 1.19
C MET A 146 5.19 12.56 1.68
N ILE A 147 4.01 11.93 1.61
CA ILE A 147 2.79 12.47 2.21
C ILE A 147 2.82 12.32 3.73
N GLN A 148 3.29 11.18 4.24
CA GLN A 148 3.37 10.94 5.66
C GLN A 148 4.50 9.97 6.02
N LEU A 149 5.58 10.49 6.59
CA LEU A 149 6.80 9.73 6.90
C LEU A 149 6.55 8.52 7.81
N ARG A 150 5.52 8.58 8.67
CA ARG A 150 5.12 7.44 9.52
C ARG A 150 4.73 6.19 8.72
N MET A 151 4.51 6.32 7.40
CA MET A 151 4.21 5.22 6.52
C MET A 151 5.46 4.55 5.91
N LEU A 152 6.65 5.10 6.11
CA LEU A 152 7.90 4.51 5.62
C LEU A 152 8.12 3.06 6.10
N PRO A 153 7.83 2.68 7.37
CA PRO A 153 7.94 1.30 7.83
C PRO A 153 7.11 0.30 7.02
N TRP A 154 6.00 0.73 6.39
CA TRP A 154 5.20 -0.15 5.54
C TRP A 154 5.95 -0.61 4.29
N SER A 155 6.85 0.21 3.73
CA SER A 155 7.70 -0.20 2.60
C SER A 155 8.65 -1.34 3.00
N PHE A 156 9.22 -1.26 4.21
CA PHE A 156 10.07 -2.29 4.78
C PHE A 156 9.27 -3.54 5.15
N LEU A 157 8.08 -3.38 5.73
CA LEU A 157 7.21 -4.50 6.10
C LEU A 157 6.73 -5.25 4.85
N ALA A 158 6.31 -4.54 3.79
CA ALA A 158 5.95 -5.13 2.52
C ALA A 158 7.12 -5.92 1.91
N ALA A 159 8.35 -5.40 2.00
CA ALA A 159 9.55 -6.09 1.55
C ALA A 159 9.88 -7.33 2.40
N ALA A 160 9.74 -7.24 3.73
CA ALA A 160 10.04 -8.32 4.67
C ALA A 160 9.02 -9.48 4.58
N VAL A 161 7.73 -9.16 4.48
CA VAL A 161 6.65 -10.17 4.39
C VAL A 161 6.65 -10.88 3.03
N SER A 162 7.24 -10.26 2.01
CA SER A 162 7.59 -10.91 0.76
C SER A 162 8.74 -11.92 0.98
N ARG A 163 8.48 -13.01 1.72
CA ARG A 163 9.42 -14.14 1.97
C ARG A 163 9.95 -14.82 0.69
N ARG A 164 9.42 -14.45 -0.48
CA ARG A 164 9.84 -14.94 -1.81
C ARG A 164 10.64 -13.90 -2.61
N ALA A 165 10.96 -12.75 -2.02
CA ALA A 165 11.71 -11.67 -2.64
C ALA A 165 13.17 -12.08 -2.88
N ARG A 166 13.52 -12.36 -4.15
CA ARG A 166 14.92 -12.26 -4.60
C ARG A 166 15.43 -10.83 -4.31
N ARG A 167 16.75 -10.62 -4.18
CA ARG A 167 17.35 -9.28 -3.97
C ARG A 167 16.76 -8.17 -4.87
N ALA A 168 16.39 -8.51 -6.11
CA ALA A 168 15.73 -7.60 -7.05
C ALA A 168 14.38 -7.04 -6.58
N THR A 169 13.64 -7.76 -5.74
CA THR A 169 12.36 -7.30 -5.16
C THR A 169 12.59 -6.29 -4.04
N TRP A 170 13.60 -6.50 -3.19
CA TRP A 170 14.00 -5.52 -2.17
C TRP A 170 14.46 -4.21 -2.80
N ALA A 171 15.30 -4.29 -3.84
CA ALA A 171 15.73 -3.10 -4.58
C ALA A 171 14.55 -2.33 -5.16
N GLY A 172 13.58 -3.02 -5.79
CA GLY A 172 12.40 -2.36 -6.35
C GLY A 172 11.47 -1.71 -5.33
N LEU A 173 11.43 -2.22 -4.09
CA LEU A 173 10.60 -1.66 -3.01
C LEU A 173 11.30 -0.52 -2.26
N LEU A 174 12.62 -0.64 -2.02
CA LEU A 174 13.36 0.31 -1.18
C LEU A 174 14.04 1.42 -1.97
N ALA A 175 14.56 1.14 -3.17
CA ALA A 175 15.31 2.15 -3.93
C ALA A 175 14.49 3.42 -4.23
N PRO A 176 13.19 3.34 -4.62
CA PRO A 176 12.38 4.55 -4.80
C PRO A 176 12.26 5.38 -3.52
N SER A 177 12.07 4.73 -2.36
CA SER A 177 12.00 5.42 -1.07
C SER A 177 13.31 6.11 -0.74
N VAL A 178 14.45 5.42 -0.88
CA VAL A 178 15.77 6.02 -0.63
C VAL A 178 16.03 7.21 -1.57
N LEU A 179 15.75 7.06 -2.86
CA LEU A 179 16.02 8.11 -3.86
C LEU A 179 15.11 9.32 -3.67
N ILE A 180 13.80 9.11 -3.53
CA ILE A 180 12.83 10.21 -3.45
C ILE A 180 12.86 10.85 -2.05
N VAL A 181 12.69 10.04 -1.01
CA VAL A 181 12.59 10.53 0.37
C VAL A 181 13.95 10.99 0.87
N GLY A 182 15.01 10.22 0.57
CA GLY A 182 16.38 10.58 0.92
C GLY A 182 16.88 11.77 0.11
N GLY A 183 16.61 11.81 -1.21
CA GLY A 183 16.96 12.96 -2.05
C GLY A 183 16.28 14.25 -1.61
N TRP A 184 14.99 14.19 -1.29
CA TRP A 184 14.26 15.32 -0.72
C TRP A 184 14.87 15.79 0.61
N SER A 185 15.09 14.85 1.53
CA SER A 185 15.63 15.16 2.87
C SER A 185 17.04 15.74 2.78
N TRP A 186 17.88 15.21 1.90
CA TRP A 186 19.23 15.73 1.63
C TRP A 186 19.18 17.16 1.10
N TYR A 187 18.38 17.41 0.06
CA TYR A 187 18.25 18.75 -0.52
C TYR A 187 17.76 19.77 0.50
N GLN A 188 16.71 19.45 1.26
CA GLN A 188 16.20 20.36 2.29
C GLN A 188 17.20 20.60 3.41
N SER A 189 17.93 19.56 3.82
CA SER A 189 18.93 19.69 4.88
C SER A 189 20.08 20.61 4.46
N HIS A 190 20.55 20.44 3.22
CA HIS A 190 21.59 21.29 2.64
C HIS A 190 21.11 22.74 2.51
N ARG A 191 19.88 22.96 2.02
CA ARG A 191 19.30 24.31 1.83
C ARG A 191 19.12 25.06 3.15
N LEU A 192 18.71 24.38 4.21
CA LEU A 192 18.37 25.00 5.50
C LEU A 192 19.52 24.99 6.51
N GLY A 193 20.66 24.38 6.19
CA GLY A 193 21.81 24.27 7.10
C GLY A 193 21.52 23.42 8.36
N ARG A 194 20.50 22.56 8.33
CA ARG A 194 20.10 21.70 9.46
C ARG A 194 19.45 20.41 8.97
N THR A 195 19.53 19.33 9.74
CA THR A 195 18.95 18.03 9.35
C THR A 195 17.42 18.10 9.30
N VAL A 196 16.85 17.84 8.12
CA VAL A 196 15.40 17.72 7.88
C VAL A 196 15.10 16.35 7.29
N VAL A 197 14.42 15.49 8.06
CA VAL A 197 14.02 14.15 7.62
C VAL A 197 12.57 14.20 7.16
N VAL A 198 12.35 14.51 5.88
CA VAL A 198 11.04 14.77 5.23
C VAL A 198 10.29 15.98 5.77
N ALA A 199 10.10 16.04 7.08
CA ALA A 199 9.39 17.05 7.83
C ALA A 199 10.13 17.34 9.13
N ASP A 200 10.13 18.60 9.57
CA ASP A 200 10.77 19.08 10.80
C ASP A 200 9.97 18.76 12.09
N VAL A 201 9.18 17.70 12.04
CA VAL A 201 8.04 17.51 12.94
C VAL A 201 8.21 16.34 13.89
N LEU A 202 9.16 15.45 13.61
CA LEU A 202 9.40 14.29 14.47
C LEU A 202 9.75 14.66 15.93
N PRO A 203 10.71 15.57 16.20
CA PRO A 203 10.99 15.97 17.59
C PRO A 203 9.77 16.64 18.24
N GLY A 204 9.14 17.57 17.52
CA GLY A 204 7.98 18.31 18.01
C GLY A 204 6.73 17.46 18.22
N LEU A 205 6.51 16.39 17.44
CA LEU A 205 5.38 15.47 17.63
C LEU A 205 5.54 14.66 18.90
N PHE A 206 6.76 14.25 19.23
CA PHE A 206 6.99 13.52 20.45
C PHE A 206 6.79 14.42 21.67
N GLU A 207 7.34 15.64 21.63
CA GLU A 207 7.16 16.63 22.68
C GLU A 207 5.69 17.03 22.85
N ARG A 208 5.01 17.39 21.76
CA ARG A 208 3.57 17.75 21.77
C ARG A 208 2.69 16.56 22.10
N GLY A 209 3.06 15.38 21.63
CA GLY A 209 2.35 14.15 21.93
C GLY A 209 2.42 13.81 23.41
N ASN A 210 3.53 14.13 24.08
CA ASN A 210 3.73 13.91 25.49
C ASN A 210 3.73 15.22 26.27
N ASN A 211 2.74 16.07 25.98
CA ASN A 211 2.57 17.35 26.65
C ASN A 211 1.31 17.30 27.54
N PRO A 212 1.36 17.77 28.79
CA PRO A 212 0.19 17.83 29.66
C PRO A 212 -0.99 18.65 29.11
N ASN A 213 -0.76 19.61 28.21
CA ASN A 213 -1.82 20.40 27.57
C ASN A 213 -2.18 19.93 26.15
N ALA A 214 -1.77 18.72 25.75
CA ALA A 214 -2.05 18.17 24.43
C ALA A 214 -3.57 17.96 24.22
N LEU A 215 -4.26 19.00 23.78
CA LEU A 215 -5.69 18.99 23.44
C LEU A 215 -5.95 18.81 21.93
N GLY A 216 -4.90 18.68 21.12
CA GLY A 216 -5.01 18.83 19.67
C GLY A 216 -3.68 18.74 18.90
N TYR A 217 -3.78 18.45 17.60
CA TYR A 217 -2.77 18.35 16.53
C TYR A 217 -3.19 19.28 15.39
N ALA A 218 -4.27 20.05 15.56
CA ALA A 218 -4.68 21.05 14.60
C ALA A 218 -3.69 22.21 14.66
N PHE A 219 -3.15 22.56 13.50
CA PHE A 219 -2.38 23.78 13.32
C PHE A 219 -3.31 25.02 13.43
N PRO A 220 -2.90 26.10 14.13
CA PRO A 220 -1.64 26.28 14.84
C PRO A 220 -1.61 25.51 16.16
N TYR A 221 -0.49 24.83 16.41
CA TYR A 221 -0.30 24.08 17.65
C TYR A 221 -0.21 25.03 18.84
N ARG A 222 -0.77 24.60 19.98
CA ARG A 222 -0.58 25.29 21.25
C ARG A 222 0.91 25.25 21.65
N PRO A 223 1.38 26.25 22.40
CA PRO A 223 2.74 26.24 22.93
C PRO A 223 2.98 24.99 23.77
N VAL A 224 4.18 24.43 23.61
CA VAL A 224 4.61 23.24 24.36
C VAL A 224 4.89 23.67 25.81
N LEU A 225 4.24 23.02 26.79
CA LEU A 225 4.49 23.28 28.21
C LEU A 225 5.54 22.30 28.73
N GLU A 226 6.52 22.81 29.46
CA GLU A 226 7.51 21.99 30.14
C GLU A 226 7.00 21.48 31.50
N PRO A 227 7.34 20.24 31.91
CA PRO A 227 8.12 19.27 31.15
C PRO A 227 7.29 18.65 30.00
N SER A 228 7.92 18.48 28.83
CA SER A 228 7.34 17.81 27.65
C SER A 228 8.17 16.60 27.22
N GLY A 229 7.68 15.80 26.25
CA GLY A 229 8.48 14.72 25.67
C GLY A 229 8.91 13.65 26.69
N LEU A 230 10.19 13.24 26.64
CA LEU A 230 10.72 12.22 27.56
C LEU A 230 10.81 12.74 28.99
N ARG A 231 11.04 14.06 29.15
CA ARG A 231 11.06 14.71 30.47
C ARG A 231 9.69 14.64 31.13
N PHE A 232 8.61 14.80 30.36
CA PHE A 232 7.26 14.60 30.87
C PHE A 232 7.02 13.16 31.34
N VAL A 233 7.44 12.17 30.53
CA VAL A 233 7.31 10.75 30.87
C VAL A 233 8.05 10.44 32.18
N ALA A 234 9.29 10.92 32.32
CA ALA A 234 10.11 10.71 33.50
C ALA A 234 9.56 11.45 34.74
N ALA A 235 9.16 12.73 34.59
CA ALA A 235 8.71 13.55 35.70
C ALA A 235 7.27 13.23 36.15
N ARG A 236 6.42 12.70 35.26
CA ARG A 236 4.97 12.51 35.51
C ARG A 236 4.45 11.19 34.90
N PRO A 237 4.99 10.01 35.28
CA PRO A 237 4.65 8.73 34.65
C PRO A 237 3.16 8.37 34.76
N ALA A 238 2.52 8.68 35.89
CA ALA A 238 1.08 8.44 36.07
C ALA A 238 0.21 9.26 35.08
N ARG A 239 0.56 10.53 34.83
CA ARG A 239 -0.14 11.36 33.83
C ARG A 239 0.12 10.89 32.41
N PHE A 240 1.33 10.41 32.14
CA PHE A 240 1.64 9.79 30.86
C PHE A 240 0.80 8.53 30.61
N VAL A 241 0.73 7.61 31.58
CA VAL A 241 -0.13 6.42 31.51
C VAL A 241 -1.59 6.83 31.28
N TRP A 242 -2.09 7.81 32.03
CA TRP A 242 -3.43 8.35 31.81
C TRP A 242 -3.63 8.86 30.37
N LEU A 243 -2.70 9.64 29.83
CA LEU A 243 -2.75 10.19 28.48
C LEU A 243 -2.73 9.08 27.41
N VAL A 244 -1.88 8.07 27.58
CA VAL A 244 -1.85 6.88 26.72
C VAL A 244 -3.18 6.13 26.78
N SER A 245 -3.78 5.96 27.97
CA SER A 245 -5.10 5.35 28.12
C SER A 245 -6.19 6.16 27.44
N GLN A 246 -6.15 7.50 27.50
CA GLN A 246 -7.09 8.33 26.74
C GLN A 246 -6.97 8.10 25.24
N ARG A 247 -5.75 8.02 24.71
CA ARG A 247 -5.47 7.68 23.30
C ARG A 247 -5.92 6.31 22.91
N PHE A 248 -5.76 5.35 23.81
CA PHE A 248 -6.29 4.02 23.65
C PHE A 248 -7.82 4.15 23.46
N LEU A 249 -8.54 4.72 24.43
CA LEU A 249 -10.00 4.89 24.33
C LEU A 249 -10.48 5.60 23.05
N TYR A 250 -9.71 6.55 22.50
CA TYR A 250 -9.99 7.17 21.20
C TYR A 250 -9.85 6.20 20.02
N LEU A 251 -8.81 5.37 20.00
CA LEU A 251 -8.55 4.39 18.93
C LEU A 251 -9.66 3.34 18.79
N TRP A 252 -10.30 2.94 19.91
CA TRP A 252 -11.44 2.03 19.92
C TRP A 252 -12.80 2.73 19.81
N ASP A 253 -12.82 4.05 19.55
CA ASP A 253 -14.03 4.87 19.48
C ASP A 253 -14.91 4.80 20.76
N ILE A 254 -14.33 4.38 21.89
CA ILE A 254 -14.99 4.35 23.21
C ILE A 254 -15.14 5.77 23.73
N LYS A 255 -14.06 6.54 23.62
CA LYS A 255 -14.10 7.98 23.83
C LYS A 255 -14.21 8.62 22.46
N ARG A 256 -15.22 9.48 22.27
CA ARG A 256 -15.29 10.29 21.05
C ARG A 256 -14.03 11.11 20.95
N ASP A 257 -13.28 10.89 19.88
CA ASP A 257 -12.13 11.69 19.55
C ASP A 257 -12.58 13.16 19.57
N ILE A 258 -11.98 14.03 20.40
CA ILE A 258 -12.23 15.49 20.36
C ILE A 258 -11.86 16.09 18.99
N TRP A 259 -11.24 15.25 18.18
CA TRP A 259 -10.76 15.36 16.82
C TRP A 259 -11.77 14.88 15.78
N SER A 260 -12.74 14.06 16.21
CA SER A 260 -13.87 13.68 15.39
C SER A 260 -14.68 14.95 15.20
N LEU A 261 -14.54 15.51 14.00
CA LEU A 261 -15.24 16.65 13.43
C LEU A 261 -16.47 17.05 14.24
N GLU A 262 -16.56 18.33 14.64
CA GLU A 262 -17.72 18.91 15.30
C GLU A 262 -19.01 18.25 14.79
N PRO A 263 -19.92 17.77 15.65
CA PRO A 263 -21.13 17.06 15.23
C PRO A 263 -21.94 17.81 14.16
N SER A 264 -21.87 19.15 14.17
CA SER A 264 -22.46 20.05 13.17
C SER A 264 -22.00 19.79 11.72
N LEU A 265 -20.82 19.21 11.52
CA LEU A 265 -20.27 18.86 10.20
C LEU A 265 -20.81 17.54 9.66
N SER A 266 -21.29 16.65 10.54
CA SER A 266 -21.73 15.30 10.14
C SER A 266 -23.13 15.26 9.53
N SER A 267 -24.01 16.19 9.89
CA SER A 267 -25.37 16.27 9.35
C SER A 267 -25.41 16.79 7.91
N GLY A 268 -24.50 17.72 7.55
CA GLY A 268 -24.44 18.31 6.20
C GLY A 268 -23.81 17.41 5.13
N LEU A 269 -22.91 16.49 5.49
CA LEU A 269 -22.25 15.57 4.55
C LEU A 269 -23.04 14.28 4.31
N ALA A 270 -24.02 13.97 5.17
CA ALA A 270 -24.88 12.79 5.03
C ALA A 270 -25.76 12.87 3.77
N SER A 271 -26.17 14.07 3.32
CA SER A 271 -27.00 14.25 2.13
C SER A 271 -26.28 13.91 0.81
N SER A 272 -24.96 14.12 0.73
CA SER A 272 -24.14 13.74 -0.44
C SER A 272 -23.93 12.23 -0.63
N SER A 273 -24.30 11.41 0.36
CA SER A 273 -24.09 9.95 0.29
C SER A 273 -25.08 9.22 -0.64
N LEU A 274 -26.22 9.84 -0.98
CA LEU A 274 -27.17 9.29 -1.95
C LEU A 274 -26.60 9.22 -3.38
N VAL A 275 -25.63 10.07 -3.71
CA VAL A 275 -25.00 10.12 -5.06
C VAL A 275 -24.09 8.90 -5.29
N TRP A 276 -23.43 8.41 -4.26
CA TRP A 276 -22.46 7.32 -4.36
C TRP A 276 -23.10 5.95 -4.55
N THR A 277 -24.25 5.70 -3.91
CA THR A 277 -25.00 4.45 -4.05
C THR A 277 -25.67 4.33 -5.42
N GLY A 278 -26.09 5.44 -6.03
CA GLY A 278 -26.69 5.45 -7.37
C GLY A 278 -25.71 5.09 -8.48
N LEU A 279 -24.48 5.62 -8.43
CA LEU A 279 -23.50 5.44 -9.53
C LEU A 279 -22.84 4.05 -9.57
N LEU A 280 -22.72 3.35 -8.43
CA LEU A 280 -22.09 2.02 -8.39
C LEU A 280 -23.07 0.86 -8.60
N PHE A 281 -24.38 1.09 -8.51
CA PHE A 281 -25.41 0.06 -8.65
C PHE A 281 -26.36 0.26 -9.85
N SER A 282 -26.17 1.30 -10.67
CA SER A 282 -26.99 1.54 -11.87
C SER A 282 -26.54 0.78 -13.14
N SER A 283 -25.51 -0.06 -13.09
CA SER A 283 -25.20 -0.99 -14.19
C SER A 283 -25.62 -2.42 -13.80
N GLU A 284 -26.77 -2.83 -14.33
CA GLU A 284 -27.28 -4.22 -14.39
C GLU A 284 -27.80 -4.85 -13.09
N ALA A 285 -29.09 -4.67 -12.83
CA ALA A 285 -29.95 -5.77 -12.36
C ALA A 285 -31.41 -5.50 -12.79
N SER A 286 -31.83 -6.16 -13.86
CA SER A 286 -33.26 -6.34 -14.17
C SER A 286 -33.93 -7.03 -12.96
N PRO A 287 -35.08 -6.55 -12.43
CA PRO A 287 -35.69 -7.08 -11.21
C PRO A 287 -36.34 -8.47 -11.35
N SER A 288 -36.40 -9.05 -12.55
CA SER A 288 -37.09 -10.32 -12.79
C SER A 288 -36.11 -11.49 -12.79
N SER A 289 -35.66 -11.94 -11.61
CA SER A 289 -35.23 -13.32 -11.29
C SER A 289 -34.22 -13.35 -10.13
N CYS A 290 -34.68 -13.18 -8.89
CA CYS A 290 -33.89 -13.56 -7.72
C CYS A 290 -34.82 -14.03 -6.60
N ALA A 291 -35.51 -15.14 -6.85
CA ALA A 291 -35.92 -16.02 -5.77
C ALA A 291 -34.64 -16.53 -5.09
N TRP A 292 -34.40 -16.08 -3.87
CA TRP A 292 -33.36 -16.61 -2.98
C TRP A 292 -33.69 -18.06 -2.66
N THR A 293 -33.31 -18.97 -3.56
CA THR A 293 -33.15 -20.37 -3.20
C THR A 293 -31.83 -20.48 -2.45
N PHE A 294 -31.93 -20.82 -1.16
CA PHE A 294 -30.82 -21.35 -0.35
C PHE A 294 -30.33 -22.65 -1.03
N GLY A 295 -29.55 -22.49 -2.10
CA GLY A 295 -28.97 -23.59 -2.84
C GLY A 295 -27.86 -24.21 -2.02
N ARG A 296 -28.07 -25.47 -1.63
CA ARG A 296 -27.08 -26.39 -1.05
C ARG A 296 -25.66 -26.03 -1.46
N MET A 297 -24.82 -25.68 -0.48
CA MET A 297 -23.37 -25.71 -0.60
C MET A 297 -22.94 -27.07 -1.16
N ARG A 298 -22.72 -27.16 -2.48
CA ARG A 298 -21.96 -28.24 -3.08
C ARG A 298 -20.50 -28.00 -2.68
N SER A 299 -20.02 -28.82 -1.75
CA SER A 299 -18.61 -28.90 -1.42
C SER A 299 -17.81 -29.07 -2.70
N ARG A 300 -16.99 -28.07 -3.04
CA ARG A 300 -15.95 -28.23 -4.05
C ARG A 300 -14.98 -29.26 -3.48
N ARG A 301 -15.07 -30.50 -3.96
CA ARG A 301 -14.09 -31.56 -3.67
C ARG A 301 -12.69 -31.00 -3.94
N PRO A 302 -11.73 -31.20 -3.03
CA PRO A 302 -10.35 -30.83 -3.26
C PRO A 302 -9.82 -31.60 -4.47
N ARG A 303 -9.17 -30.89 -5.38
CA ARG A 303 -8.44 -31.45 -6.52
C ARG A 303 -7.25 -32.25 -5.97
N ARG A 304 -7.50 -33.52 -5.59
CA ARG A 304 -6.44 -34.49 -5.27
C ARG A 304 -5.60 -34.69 -6.53
N SER A 305 -4.42 -34.10 -6.58
CA SER A 305 -3.36 -34.56 -7.46
C SER A 305 -2.81 -35.87 -6.88
N THR A 306 -3.45 -36.99 -7.21
CA THR A 306 -2.88 -38.32 -7.00
C THR A 306 -1.68 -38.48 -7.92
N ARG A 307 -0.49 -38.14 -7.42
CA ARG A 307 0.74 -38.81 -7.89
C ARG A 307 0.61 -40.26 -7.45
N LEU A 308 0.36 -41.11 -8.43
CA LEU A 308 0.44 -42.56 -8.31
C LEU A 308 1.85 -42.92 -7.81
N TRP A 309 1.92 -43.32 -6.54
CA TRP A 309 3.00 -44.18 -6.06
C TRP A 309 2.70 -45.61 -6.53
N PRO A 310 3.68 -46.37 -7.05
CA PRO A 310 3.47 -47.77 -7.34
C PRO A 310 3.31 -48.57 -6.03
N PRO A 311 2.49 -49.61 -6.00
CA PRO A 311 2.31 -50.44 -4.82
C PRO A 311 3.55 -51.30 -4.60
N ALA A 312 4.14 -51.19 -3.41
CA ALA A 312 5.00 -52.20 -2.85
C ALA A 312 4.13 -53.35 -2.34
N SER A 313 4.16 -54.50 -3.00
CA SER A 313 3.94 -55.80 -2.35
C SER A 313 4.41 -56.94 -3.26
N ARG A 314 5.37 -57.72 -2.76
CA ARG A 314 5.40 -59.20 -2.71
C ARG A 314 6.85 -59.71 -2.54
N ALA A 315 7.17 -60.04 -1.30
CA ALA A 315 7.85 -61.30 -0.94
C ALA A 315 6.81 -62.13 -0.14
N PRO A 316 6.96 -63.44 0.13
CA PRO A 316 8.10 -64.34 -0.10
C PRO A 316 7.72 -65.70 -0.75
N CYS A 317 8.69 -66.44 -1.29
CA CYS A 317 8.62 -67.91 -1.38
C CYS A 317 10.02 -68.47 -1.11
N LEU A 318 10.07 -69.39 -0.14
CA LEU A 318 11.19 -70.22 0.28
C LEU A 318 11.38 -71.41 -0.68
N SER A 319 12.65 -71.78 -0.94
CA SER A 319 13.14 -73.16 -1.10
C SER A 319 14.68 -73.08 -1.19
N THR A 320 15.41 -73.35 -0.10
CA THR A 320 16.05 -74.64 0.24
C THR A 320 17.11 -75.14 -0.74
N GLU A 321 18.30 -75.34 -0.14
CA GLU A 321 19.44 -76.20 -0.52
C GLU A 321 20.59 -75.62 -1.36
N ALA A 322 21.79 -75.89 -0.84
CA ALA A 322 23.11 -75.38 -1.18
C ALA A 322 23.91 -76.45 -1.98
N PRO A 323 25.26 -76.43 -2.00
CA PRO A 323 26.17 -75.46 -2.62
C PRO A 323 27.06 -76.13 -3.69
N ALA A 324 27.54 -75.39 -4.69
CA ALA A 324 28.80 -75.72 -5.38
C ALA A 324 29.29 -74.57 -6.25
N THR A 325 30.44 -74.02 -5.85
CA THR A 325 31.56 -73.55 -6.69
C THR A 325 31.32 -73.44 -8.20
N SER A 326 31.49 -72.23 -8.76
CA SER A 326 32.48 -72.02 -9.84
C SER A 326 32.70 -70.53 -10.10
N PHE A 327 33.92 -70.10 -9.78
CA PHE A 327 34.55 -68.93 -10.38
C PHE A 327 34.82 -69.24 -11.85
N ARG A 328 34.31 -68.42 -12.78
CA ARG A 328 35.09 -67.80 -13.88
C ARG A 328 34.18 -66.98 -14.79
N SER A 329 34.54 -65.70 -14.89
CA SER A 329 33.97 -64.73 -15.80
C SER A 329 34.20 -65.13 -17.26
N CYS A 330 33.14 -65.11 -18.05
CA CYS A 330 33.21 -65.04 -19.50
C CYS A 330 32.14 -64.11 -20.07
N ARG A 331 32.66 -63.10 -20.79
CA ARG A 331 32.17 -62.55 -22.07
C ARG A 331 30.91 -61.68 -22.12
N SER A 332 31.16 -60.46 -22.63
CA SER A 332 30.50 -59.78 -23.75
C SER A 332 29.01 -59.43 -23.66
N CYS A 333 28.68 -58.14 -23.88
CA CYS A 333 28.13 -57.68 -25.16
C CYS A 333 27.71 -56.20 -25.13
N ARG A 334 27.95 -55.57 -26.29
CA ARG A 334 27.53 -54.22 -26.70
C ARG A 334 26.01 -54.06 -26.65
N PHE A 335 25.53 -52.82 -26.43
CA PHE A 335 24.58 -52.22 -27.37
C PHE A 335 24.78 -50.70 -27.44
N SER A 336 24.96 -50.24 -28.67
CA SER A 336 25.12 -48.86 -29.12
C SER A 336 24.04 -48.57 -30.16
N LYS A 337 23.68 -47.28 -30.32
CA LYS A 337 22.91 -46.59 -31.41
C LYS A 337 21.42 -46.29 -31.13
N PRO A 338 20.83 -45.20 -31.69
CA PRO A 338 21.18 -44.62 -33.01
C PRO A 338 21.34 -43.10 -33.16
N THR A 339 22.37 -42.75 -33.93
CA THR A 339 22.48 -41.60 -34.83
C THR A 339 21.63 -41.81 -36.08
N ARG A 340 20.76 -40.84 -36.45
CA ARG A 340 20.19 -40.73 -37.79
C ARG A 340 21.06 -39.82 -38.67
N ARG A 341 21.46 -40.37 -39.82
CA ARG A 341 21.92 -39.64 -41.01
C ARG A 341 20.72 -39.04 -41.73
N PHE A 342 20.90 -37.86 -42.31
CA PHE A 342 20.36 -37.52 -43.62
C PHE A 342 21.47 -36.94 -44.49
N VAL A 343 21.35 -37.19 -45.77
CA VAL A 343 22.39 -37.27 -46.80
C VAL A 343 22.26 -36.11 -47.80
N SER A 344 23.43 -35.68 -48.29
CA SER A 344 23.80 -35.05 -49.56
C SER A 344 23.04 -33.84 -50.13
N SER A 345 23.80 -32.78 -50.40
CA SER A 345 24.30 -32.37 -51.74
C SER A 345 25.16 -31.12 -51.48
N GLY A 346 26.41 -31.00 -51.94
CA GLY A 346 26.87 -31.05 -53.32
C GLY A 346 27.34 -29.64 -53.68
N GLY A 347 28.64 -29.43 -53.88
CA GLY A 347 29.17 -28.11 -54.25
C GLY A 347 30.68 -27.97 -54.09
N CYS A 348 31.42 -28.38 -55.13
CA CYS A 348 32.80 -27.98 -55.37
C CYS A 348 32.91 -26.46 -55.56
N GLY A 349 34.03 -25.87 -55.15
CA GLY A 349 34.36 -24.49 -55.45
C GLY A 349 35.75 -24.11 -54.97
N LEU A 350 36.74 -24.39 -55.82
CA LEU A 350 38.11 -23.88 -55.76
C LEU A 350 38.15 -22.34 -55.70
N GLY A 351 39.17 -21.78 -55.06
CA GLY A 351 39.63 -20.42 -55.34
C GLY A 351 40.33 -19.71 -54.17
N CYS A 352 41.66 -19.77 -54.14
CA CYS A 352 42.51 -18.75 -53.48
C CYS A 352 42.24 -17.35 -54.08
N PRO A 353 42.56 -16.23 -53.39
CA PRO A 353 43.93 -15.74 -53.47
C PRO A 353 44.50 -15.10 -52.17
N LEU A 354 45.84 -15.06 -52.16
CA LEU A 354 46.80 -14.33 -51.30
C LEU A 354 47.05 -14.85 -49.88
#